data_AF-A0A3D0C4H7-F1
#
_entry.id   AF-A0A3D0C4H7-F1
#
_cell.length_a   1.000
_cell.length_b   1.000
_cell.length_c   1.000
_cell.angle_alpha   90.00
_cell.angle_beta   90.00
_cell.angle_gamma   90.00
#
_symmetry.space_group_name_H-M   'P 1'
#
loop_
_entity.id
_entity.type
_entity.pdbx_description
1 polymer ?
#
loop_
_entity_poly.entity_id
_entity_poly.type
_entity_poly.pdbx_seq_one_letter_code
_entity_poly.pdbx_strand_id
1 'polypeptide(L)'
;MRFNYRIVFIITTLVFTLSATLTIINYLTSMETTREQLKSSALPLTIDNIYTEIQKNIIEPNLIASMMAHDTFLIDWLSDEEDDVQQIVRYLETIQNKYQMFTAFLVSDKSGNYYSAKGMLDKIDEKNPNSQWYLDFQKASELNEINIDYNTNMGSELIMFINHKILNNNYHMIGATGVGLKTSYINDMLKDFRQRYQFSVYFVDANGKVVIAEQNVKKLKNLSDIPELANQLS
;
A
#
# COMPACT_ATOMS: atom_id res chain seq x y z
N MET A 1 27.10 -23.07 71.50
CA MET A 1 27.30 -23.16 70.04
C MET A 1 26.01 -23.43 69.24
N ARG A 2 25.16 -24.43 69.58
CA ARG A 2 23.92 -24.76 68.81
C ARG A 2 22.88 -23.63 68.65
N PHE A 3 22.79 -22.69 69.60
CA PHE A 3 21.81 -21.58 69.56
C PHE A 3 22.13 -20.54 68.47
N ASN A 4 23.42 -20.21 68.31
CA ASN A 4 23.88 -19.24 67.31
C ASN A 4 23.65 -19.74 65.87
N TYR A 5 23.87 -21.04 65.62
CA TYR A 5 23.58 -21.63 64.30
C TYR A 5 22.08 -21.67 63.96
N ARG A 6 21.19 -21.82 64.96
CA ARG A 6 19.74 -21.76 64.74
C ARG A 6 19.30 -20.35 64.33
N ILE A 7 19.82 -19.32 65.00
CA ILE A 7 19.52 -17.92 64.66
C ILE A 7 20.03 -17.58 63.26
N VAL A 8 21.29 -17.94 62.95
CA VAL A 8 21.86 -17.72 61.63
C VAL A 8 21.04 -18.41 60.55
N PHE A 9 20.65 -19.68 60.75
CA PHE A 9 19.82 -20.41 59.80
C PHE A 9 18.45 -19.76 59.57
N ILE A 10 17.79 -19.28 60.62
CA ILE A 10 16.50 -18.58 60.51
C ILE A 10 16.66 -17.29 59.71
N ILE A 11 17.69 -16.49 60.00
CA ILE A 11 17.94 -15.24 59.29
C ILE A 11 18.28 -15.49 57.82
N THR A 12 19.15 -16.46 57.51
CA THR A 12 19.49 -16.81 56.13
C THR A 12 18.27 -17.29 55.35
N THR A 13 17.42 -18.13 55.97
CA THR A 13 16.19 -18.61 55.34
C THR A 13 15.22 -17.46 55.09
N LEU A 14 15.05 -16.56 56.06
CA LEU A 14 14.19 -15.39 55.94
C LEU A 14 14.65 -14.44 54.82
N VAL A 15 15.94 -14.15 54.76
CA VAL A 15 16.52 -13.29 53.71
C VAL A 15 16.36 -13.96 52.34
N PHE A 16 16.62 -15.27 52.24
CA PHE A 16 16.48 -16.00 50.98
C PHE A 16 15.02 -16.01 50.48
N THR A 17 14.04 -16.26 51.35
CA THR A 17 12.62 -16.26 50.95
C THR A 17 12.15 -14.87 50.56
N LEU A 18 12.57 -13.83 51.28
CA LEU A 18 12.29 -12.44 50.92
C LEU A 18 12.90 -12.08 49.55
N SER A 19 14.16 -12.42 49.31
CA SER A 19 14.83 -12.18 48.03
C SER A 19 14.14 -12.93 46.90
N ALA A 20 13.86 -14.23 47.05
CA ALA A 20 13.20 -15.02 46.02
C ALA A 20 11.80 -14.49 45.68
N THR A 21 11.02 -14.11 46.69
CA THR A 21 9.67 -13.56 46.50
C THR A 21 9.73 -12.22 45.76
N LEU A 22 10.67 -11.34 46.14
CA LEU A 22 10.85 -10.05 45.49
C LEU A 22 11.30 -10.21 44.02
N THR A 23 12.20 -11.16 43.74
CA THR A 23 12.62 -11.49 42.36
C THR A 23 11.45 -11.97 41.50
N ILE A 24 10.57 -12.83 42.04
CA ILE A 24 9.41 -13.34 41.32
C ILE A 24 8.42 -12.20 41.02
N ILE A 25 8.10 -11.37 42.02
CA ILE A 25 7.20 -10.22 41.84
C ILE A 25 7.76 -9.25 40.80
N ASN A 26 9.06 -8.92 40.90
CA ASN A 26 9.70 -8.05 39.92
C ASN A 26 9.68 -8.65 38.51
N TYR A 27 9.95 -9.94 38.36
CA TYR A 27 9.90 -10.60 37.06
C TYR A 27 8.49 -10.56 36.43
N LEU A 28 7.45 -10.85 37.22
CA LEU A 28 6.06 -10.80 36.72
C LEU A 28 5.66 -9.38 36.32
N THR A 29 5.97 -8.38 37.15
CA THR A 29 5.68 -6.98 36.86
C THR A 29 6.47 -6.46 35.66
N SER A 30 7.76 -6.79 35.56
CA SER A 30 8.58 -6.41 34.40
C SER A 30 8.07 -7.06 33.12
N MET A 31 7.62 -8.31 33.16
CA MET A 31 7.04 -9.00 32.01
C MET A 31 5.76 -8.30 31.55
N GLU A 32 4.83 -8.00 32.47
CA GLU A 32 3.57 -7.35 32.12
C GLU A 32 3.80 -5.92 31.62
N THR A 33 4.67 -5.15 32.29
CA THR A 33 5.04 -3.79 31.86
C THR A 33 5.69 -3.81 30.47
N THR A 34 6.58 -4.75 30.18
CA THR A 34 7.19 -4.90 28.86
C THR A 34 6.15 -5.26 27.81
N ARG A 35 5.21 -6.16 28.14
CA ARG A 35 4.11 -6.55 27.26
C ARG A 35 3.15 -5.41 26.98
N GLU A 36 2.79 -4.64 27.99
CA GLU A 36 1.95 -3.45 27.88
C GLU A 36 2.64 -2.33 27.10
N GLN A 37 3.93 -2.08 27.32
CA GLN A 37 4.71 -1.11 26.54
C GLN A 37 4.83 -1.52 25.07
N LEU A 38 5.06 -2.81 24.80
CA LEU A 38 5.04 -3.36 23.44
C LEU A 38 3.68 -3.12 22.77
N LYS A 39 2.58 -3.46 23.45
CA LYS A 39 1.22 -3.31 22.91
C LYS A 39 0.76 -1.86 22.77
N SER A 40 1.08 -0.99 23.72
CA SER A 40 0.48 0.35 23.82
C SER A 40 1.33 1.46 23.21
N SER A 41 2.64 1.24 23.03
CA SER A 41 3.55 2.30 22.59
C SER A 41 4.43 1.87 21.41
N ALA A 42 5.16 0.76 21.53
CA ALA A 42 6.15 0.40 20.51
C ALA A 42 5.51 -0.10 19.20
N LEU A 43 4.47 -0.95 19.26
CA LEU A 43 3.75 -1.40 18.06
C LEU A 43 2.96 -0.25 17.39
N PRO A 44 2.11 0.51 18.10
CA PRO A 44 1.31 1.56 17.48
C PRO A 44 2.16 2.68 16.85
N LEU A 45 3.20 3.16 17.56
CA LEU A 45 4.07 4.22 17.03
C LEU A 45 4.84 3.79 15.78
N THR A 46 5.13 2.49 15.65
CA THR A 46 5.79 1.98 14.45
C THR A 46 4.80 1.83 13.29
N ILE A 47 3.56 1.43 13.57
CA ILE A 47 2.47 1.39 12.59
C ILE A 47 2.17 2.80 12.05
N ASP A 48 2.14 3.82 12.90
CA ASP A 48 1.92 5.22 12.48
C ASP A 48 3.03 5.71 11.54
N ASN A 49 4.28 5.34 11.81
CA ASN A 49 5.42 5.66 10.94
C ASN A 49 5.33 4.91 9.60
N ILE A 50 4.94 3.64 9.61
CA ILE A 50 4.70 2.83 8.40
C ILE A 50 3.61 3.47 7.53
N TYR A 51 2.49 3.82 8.14
CA TYR A 51 1.36 4.47 7.46
C TYR A 51 1.79 5.80 6.84
N THR A 52 2.52 6.62 7.60
CA THR A 52 3.01 7.92 7.13
C THR A 52 3.95 7.78 5.93
N GLU A 53 4.88 6.82 5.96
CA GLU A 53 5.83 6.59 4.87
C GLU A 53 5.12 6.05 3.62
N ILE A 54 4.16 5.12 3.79
CA ILE A 54 3.30 4.66 2.69
C ILE A 54 2.55 5.83 2.07
N GLN A 55 1.89 6.63 2.91
CA GLN A 55 1.08 7.75 2.45
C GLN A 55 1.93 8.77 1.70
N LYS A 56 3.11 9.12 2.23
CA LYS A 56 4.05 10.04 1.58
C LYS A 56 4.44 9.58 0.17
N ASN A 57 4.69 8.28 0.00
CA ASN A 57 5.05 7.70 -1.30
C ASN A 57 3.86 7.60 -2.28
N ILE A 58 2.61 7.71 -1.80
CA ILE A 58 1.40 7.72 -2.63
C ILE A 58 0.93 9.16 -2.95
N ILE A 59 1.20 10.11 -2.04
CA ILE A 59 0.73 11.50 -2.16
C ILE A 59 1.21 12.15 -3.46
N GLU A 60 2.51 12.08 -3.76
CA GLU A 60 3.06 12.72 -4.97
C GLU A 60 2.49 12.10 -6.25
N PRO A 61 2.56 10.77 -6.47
CA PRO A 61 1.91 10.14 -7.63
C PRO A 61 0.42 10.47 -7.78
N ASN A 62 -0.34 10.48 -6.68
CA ASN A 62 -1.75 10.83 -6.70
C ASN A 62 -2.01 12.30 -7.06
N LEU A 63 -1.16 13.20 -6.57
CA LEU A 63 -1.23 14.61 -6.94
C LEU A 63 -0.94 14.81 -8.43
N ILE A 64 0.06 14.12 -8.98
CA ILE A 64 0.39 14.19 -10.40
C ILE A 64 -0.77 13.66 -11.25
N ALA A 65 -1.33 12.50 -10.91
CA ALA A 65 -2.49 11.96 -11.62
C ALA A 65 -3.71 12.90 -11.57
N SER A 66 -3.96 13.53 -10.41
CA SER A 66 -5.00 14.55 -10.26
C SER A 66 -4.73 15.79 -11.12
N MET A 67 -3.48 16.27 -11.15
CA MET A 67 -3.08 17.40 -12.01
C MET A 67 -3.29 17.07 -13.48
N MET A 68 -2.91 15.87 -13.92
CA MET A 68 -3.17 15.41 -15.29
C MET A 68 -4.67 15.42 -15.58
N ALA A 69 -5.51 14.94 -14.65
CA ALA A 69 -6.95 14.85 -14.86
C ALA A 69 -7.65 16.21 -15.02
N HIS A 70 -7.04 17.27 -14.49
CA HIS A 70 -7.51 18.65 -14.60
C HIS A 70 -6.70 19.47 -15.61
N ASP A 71 -5.80 18.83 -16.37
CA ASP A 71 -4.98 19.51 -17.36
C ASP A 71 -5.86 19.90 -18.56
N THR A 72 -5.96 21.21 -18.81
CA THR A 72 -6.76 21.75 -19.92
C THR A 72 -6.28 21.21 -21.26
N PHE A 73 -4.98 20.92 -21.42
CA PHE A 73 -4.47 20.30 -22.64
C PHE A 73 -5.09 18.90 -22.87
N LEU A 74 -5.21 18.07 -21.83
CA LEU A 74 -5.82 16.74 -21.98
C LEU A 74 -7.31 16.84 -22.27
N ILE A 75 -8.01 17.76 -21.61
CA ILE A 75 -9.45 17.98 -21.80
C ILE A 75 -9.73 18.44 -23.23
N ASP A 76 -8.97 19.42 -23.72
CA ASP A 76 -9.11 19.96 -25.07
C ASP A 76 -8.73 18.90 -26.12
N TRP A 77 -7.62 18.19 -25.92
CA TRP A 77 -7.16 17.14 -26.84
C TRP A 77 -8.16 15.97 -26.97
N LEU A 78 -8.81 15.56 -25.87
CA LEU A 78 -9.88 14.57 -25.90
C LEU A 78 -11.16 15.09 -26.57
N SER A 79 -11.37 16.41 -26.56
CA SER A 79 -12.53 17.05 -27.19
C SER A 79 -12.33 17.22 -28.71
N ASP A 80 -11.10 17.50 -29.14
CA ASP A 80 -10.70 17.80 -30.52
C ASP A 80 -10.29 16.55 -31.35
N GLU A 81 -11.07 15.48 -31.25
CA GLU A 81 -10.97 14.25 -32.08
C GLU A 81 -9.63 13.47 -32.04
N GLU A 82 -8.75 13.73 -31.07
CA GLU A 82 -7.48 12.99 -30.89
C GLU A 82 -6.50 13.12 -32.08
N ASP A 83 -6.56 14.25 -32.79
CA ASP A 83 -5.89 14.48 -34.08
C ASP A 83 -4.36 14.30 -34.07
N ASP A 84 -3.68 14.50 -32.94
CA ASP A 84 -2.22 14.37 -32.82
C ASP A 84 -1.80 13.45 -31.67
N VAL A 85 -1.66 12.16 -31.99
CA VAL A 85 -1.17 11.14 -31.04
C VAL A 85 0.26 11.40 -30.58
N GLN A 86 1.11 12.06 -31.38
CA GLN A 86 2.50 12.32 -30.96
C GLN A 86 2.55 13.35 -29.82
N GLN A 87 1.64 14.32 -29.82
CA GLN A 87 1.55 15.30 -28.73
C GLN A 87 1.22 14.63 -27.39
N ILE A 88 0.23 13.74 -27.37
CA ILE A 88 -0.14 13.05 -26.13
C ILE A 88 0.95 12.08 -25.67
N VAL A 89 1.61 11.38 -26.60
CA VAL A 89 2.71 10.48 -26.27
C VAL A 89 3.87 11.24 -25.61
N ARG A 90 4.24 12.40 -26.18
CA ARG A 90 5.28 13.26 -25.62
C ARG A 90 4.88 13.83 -24.25
N TYR A 91 3.60 14.19 -24.08
CA TYR A 91 3.07 14.64 -22.79
C TYR A 91 3.24 13.55 -21.73
N LEU A 92 2.76 12.34 -22.01
CA LEU A 92 2.84 11.19 -21.10
C LEU A 92 4.29 10.79 -20.82
N GLU A 93 5.16 10.81 -21.83
CA GLU A 93 6.60 10.57 -21.67
C GLU A 93 7.25 11.61 -20.75
N THR A 94 6.87 12.88 -20.88
CA THR A 94 7.39 13.96 -20.03
C THR A 94 7.00 13.73 -18.57
N ILE A 95 5.74 13.39 -18.29
CA ILE A 95 5.27 13.08 -16.95
C ILE A 95 6.00 11.84 -16.40
N GLN A 96 6.06 10.77 -17.18
CA GLN A 96 6.70 9.52 -16.78
C GLN A 96 8.17 9.77 -16.39
N ASN A 97 8.93 10.46 -17.23
CA ASN A 97 10.36 10.69 -17.00
C ASN A 97 10.63 11.70 -15.88
N LYS A 98 9.84 12.78 -15.81
CA LYS A 98 10.03 13.85 -14.81
C LYS A 98 9.80 13.36 -13.38
N TYR A 99 8.77 12.55 -13.19
CA TYR A 99 8.37 12.06 -11.86
C TYR A 99 8.81 10.61 -11.60
N GLN A 100 9.66 10.04 -12.46
CA GLN A 100 10.21 8.69 -12.32
C GLN A 100 9.14 7.60 -12.14
N MET A 101 7.99 7.79 -12.80
CA MET A 101 6.89 6.83 -12.76
C MET A 101 7.20 5.66 -13.68
N PHE A 102 6.64 4.49 -13.39
CA PHE A 102 6.77 3.34 -14.29
C PHE A 102 6.08 3.60 -15.62
N THR A 103 4.89 4.19 -15.56
CA THR A 103 4.11 4.58 -16.73
C THR A 103 3.23 5.77 -16.40
N ALA A 104 2.96 6.60 -17.41
CA ALA A 104 1.86 7.55 -17.39
C ALA A 104 0.96 7.23 -18.59
N PHE A 105 -0.34 7.36 -18.41
CA PHE A 105 -1.28 6.85 -19.39
C PHE A 105 -2.56 7.68 -19.50
N LEU A 106 -3.26 7.54 -20.63
CA LEU A 106 -4.53 8.19 -20.92
C LEU A 106 -5.46 7.20 -21.63
N VAL A 107 -6.73 7.13 -21.22
CA VAL A 107 -7.81 6.40 -21.90
C VAL A 107 -8.89 7.38 -22.32
N SER A 108 -9.22 7.40 -23.60
CA SER A 108 -10.33 8.19 -24.13
C SER A 108 -11.65 7.45 -24.02
N ASP A 109 -12.68 8.12 -23.50
CA ASP A 109 -14.04 7.58 -23.42
C ASP A 109 -14.72 7.53 -24.79
N LYS A 110 -14.45 8.52 -25.65
CA LYS A 110 -15.08 8.67 -26.97
C LYS A 110 -14.58 7.61 -27.96
N SER A 111 -13.27 7.41 -28.04
CA SER A 111 -12.67 6.48 -29.01
C SER A 111 -12.40 5.09 -28.43
N GLY A 112 -12.28 4.99 -27.09
CA GLY A 112 -11.78 3.80 -26.40
C GLY A 112 -10.27 3.60 -26.53
N ASN A 113 -9.52 4.56 -27.08
CA ASN A 113 -8.08 4.41 -27.28
C ASN A 113 -7.33 4.54 -25.95
N TYR A 114 -6.36 3.64 -25.74
CA TYR A 114 -5.49 3.63 -24.58
C TYR A 114 -4.06 4.03 -24.99
N TYR A 115 -3.58 5.15 -24.47
CA TYR A 115 -2.27 5.74 -24.73
C TYR A 115 -1.32 5.62 -23.55
N SER A 116 -0.03 5.55 -23.85
CA SER A 116 1.08 5.66 -22.90
C SER A 116 2.23 6.46 -23.50
N ALA A 117 3.29 6.66 -22.72
CA ALA A 117 4.56 7.20 -23.20
C ALA A 117 5.19 6.41 -24.37
N LYS A 118 4.75 5.16 -24.64
CA LYS A 118 5.24 4.35 -25.76
C LYS A 118 4.39 4.44 -27.03
N GLY A 119 3.30 5.21 -27.00
CA GLY A 119 2.30 5.21 -28.07
C GLY A 119 0.96 4.66 -27.61
N MET A 120 0.12 4.36 -28.60
CA MET A 120 -1.13 3.63 -28.39
C MET A 120 -0.82 2.20 -27.92
N LEU A 121 -1.30 1.86 -26.73
CA LEU A 121 -1.13 0.55 -26.11
C LEU A 121 -2.18 -0.45 -26.56
N ASP A 122 -3.45 -0.04 -26.51
CA ASP A 122 -4.59 -0.91 -26.72
C ASP A 122 -5.85 -0.10 -27.05
N LYS A 123 -6.95 -0.80 -27.28
CA LYS A 123 -8.30 -0.24 -27.35
C LYS A 123 -9.18 -0.95 -26.32
N ILE A 124 -9.96 -0.19 -25.57
CA ILE A 124 -10.89 -0.72 -24.58
C ILE A 124 -11.89 -1.66 -25.25
N ASP A 125 -11.94 -2.90 -24.77
CA ASP A 125 -12.84 -3.95 -25.23
C ASP A 125 -13.43 -4.69 -24.01
N GLU A 126 -14.75 -4.82 -23.96
CA GLU A 126 -15.46 -5.55 -22.89
C GLU A 126 -15.02 -7.00 -22.73
N LYS A 127 -14.43 -7.59 -23.78
CA LYS A 127 -13.92 -8.98 -23.75
C LYS A 127 -12.48 -9.07 -23.28
N ASN A 128 -11.74 -7.95 -23.22
CA ASN A 128 -10.34 -7.93 -22.82
C ASN A 128 -10.25 -7.73 -21.30
N PRO A 129 -9.67 -8.69 -20.54
CA PRO A 129 -9.50 -8.53 -19.10
C PRO A 129 -8.72 -7.27 -18.70
N ASN A 130 -7.77 -6.81 -19.54
CA ASN A 130 -7.00 -5.59 -19.27
C ASN A 130 -7.83 -4.29 -19.38
N SER A 131 -9.04 -4.36 -19.92
CA SER A 131 -9.97 -3.23 -20.03
C SER A 131 -10.98 -3.17 -18.89
N GLN A 132 -11.10 -4.23 -18.08
CA GLN A 132 -12.13 -4.35 -17.06
C GLN A 132 -12.04 -3.25 -16.00
N TRP A 133 -10.83 -2.90 -15.56
CA TRP A 133 -10.61 -1.83 -14.58
C TRP A 133 -11.24 -0.51 -15.06
N TYR A 134 -11.10 -0.18 -16.35
CA TYR A 134 -11.62 1.07 -16.92
C TYR A 134 -13.15 1.06 -16.96
N LEU A 135 -13.75 -0.07 -17.37
CA LEU A 135 -15.20 -0.23 -17.43
C LEU A 135 -15.84 -0.19 -16.04
N ASP A 136 -15.16 -0.72 -15.03
CA ASP A 136 -15.60 -0.66 -13.64
C ASP A 136 -15.43 0.77 -13.08
N PHE A 137 -14.28 1.40 -13.36
CA PHE A 137 -13.99 2.77 -12.94
C PHE A 137 -14.97 3.77 -13.55
N GLN A 138 -15.33 3.60 -14.82
CA GLN A 138 -16.33 4.44 -15.50
C GLN A 138 -17.65 4.47 -14.74
N LYS A 139 -18.10 3.30 -14.22
CA LYS A 139 -19.35 3.15 -13.47
C LYS A 139 -19.27 3.58 -12.00
N ALA A 140 -18.07 3.62 -11.44
CA ALA A 140 -17.87 4.03 -10.05
C ALA A 140 -18.31 5.49 -9.82
N SER A 141 -18.84 5.81 -8.64
CA SER A 141 -19.12 7.21 -8.25
C SER A 141 -17.85 8.03 -8.06
N GLU A 142 -16.75 7.37 -7.71
CA GLU A 142 -15.53 8.06 -7.31
C GLU A 142 -14.75 8.60 -8.50
N LEU A 143 -14.17 9.78 -8.30
CA LEU A 143 -13.38 10.48 -9.33
C LEU A 143 -11.94 9.96 -9.41
N ASN A 144 -11.51 9.22 -8.40
CA ASN A 144 -10.20 8.58 -8.37
C ASN A 144 -10.28 7.20 -7.73
N GLU A 145 -9.32 6.36 -8.08
CA GLU A 145 -9.13 5.05 -7.47
C GLU A 145 -7.65 4.66 -7.49
N ILE A 146 -7.29 3.72 -6.62
CA ILE A 146 -6.01 3.03 -6.68
C ILE A 146 -6.31 1.57 -6.95
N ASN A 147 -5.73 1.05 -8.03
CA ASN A 147 -5.84 -0.34 -8.43
C ASN A 147 -4.45 -0.99 -8.43
N ILE A 148 -4.36 -2.27 -8.08
CA ILE A 148 -3.10 -3.02 -8.10
C ILE A 148 -3.32 -4.26 -8.96
N ASP A 149 -2.71 -4.29 -10.14
CA ASP A 149 -2.92 -5.37 -11.10
C ASP A 149 -1.69 -5.58 -12.02
N TYR A 150 -1.73 -6.66 -12.78
CA TYR A 150 -0.84 -6.93 -13.90
C TYR A 150 -1.46 -6.37 -15.18
N ASN A 151 -0.63 -5.83 -16.07
CA ASN A 151 -1.08 -5.42 -17.39
C ASN A 151 -0.18 -6.09 -18.43
N THR A 152 -0.75 -6.97 -19.26
CA THR A 152 0.03 -7.78 -20.22
C THR A 152 0.75 -6.93 -21.26
N ASN A 153 0.26 -5.73 -21.55
CA ASN A 153 0.87 -4.79 -22.50
C ASN A 153 2.02 -4.00 -21.86
N MET A 154 2.12 -3.99 -20.53
CA MET A 154 3.16 -3.29 -19.75
C MET A 154 4.16 -4.24 -19.08
N GLY A 155 3.92 -5.55 -19.12
CA GLY A 155 4.87 -6.58 -18.66
C GLY A 155 4.23 -7.62 -17.74
N SER A 156 5.06 -8.35 -17.01
CA SER A 156 4.63 -9.36 -16.01
C SER A 156 4.81 -8.88 -14.57
N GLU A 157 5.21 -7.63 -14.37
CA GLU A 157 5.36 -7.03 -13.06
C GLU A 157 4.00 -6.56 -12.54
N LEU A 158 3.79 -6.68 -11.22
CA LEU A 158 2.61 -6.12 -10.56
C LEU A 158 2.78 -4.59 -10.47
N ILE A 159 1.75 -3.84 -10.83
CA ILE A 159 1.79 -2.38 -10.94
C ILE A 159 0.67 -1.81 -10.05
N MET A 160 0.99 -0.75 -9.31
CA MET A 160 0.00 0.08 -8.64
C MET A 160 -0.38 1.23 -9.57
N PHE A 161 -1.63 1.23 -10.04
CA PHE A 161 -2.22 2.27 -10.86
C PHE A 161 -2.99 3.24 -9.98
N ILE A 162 -2.77 4.53 -10.21
CA ILE A 162 -3.53 5.62 -9.58
C ILE A 162 -4.27 6.32 -10.69
N ASN A 163 -5.59 6.15 -10.68
CA ASN A 163 -6.48 6.51 -11.78
C ASN A 163 -7.32 7.71 -11.37
N HIS A 164 -7.51 8.65 -12.28
CA HIS A 164 -8.38 9.81 -12.13
C HIS A 164 -9.27 9.97 -13.35
N LYS A 165 -10.54 10.32 -13.13
CA LYS A 165 -11.48 10.65 -14.20
C LYS A 165 -11.17 12.04 -14.74
N ILE A 166 -11.15 12.15 -16.07
CA ILE A 166 -11.13 13.45 -16.75
C ILE A 166 -12.57 13.85 -16.98
N LEU A 167 -12.94 15.03 -16.47
CA LEU A 167 -14.27 15.61 -16.65
C LEU A 167 -14.19 16.80 -17.60
N ASN A 168 -15.18 16.95 -18.46
CA ASN A 168 -15.36 18.18 -19.23
C ASN A 168 -15.99 19.30 -18.39
N ASN A 169 -16.16 20.48 -18.99
CA ASN A 169 -16.77 21.66 -18.36
C ASN A 169 -18.21 21.43 -17.86
N ASN A 170 -18.89 20.39 -18.35
CA ASN A 170 -20.24 20.01 -17.94
C ASN A 170 -20.25 18.87 -16.89
N TYR A 171 -19.10 18.57 -16.28
CA TYR A 171 -18.92 17.48 -15.31
C TYR A 171 -19.23 16.07 -15.86
N HIS A 172 -19.19 15.88 -17.18
CA HIS A 172 -19.27 14.55 -17.79
C HIS A 172 -17.86 13.98 -17.95
N MET A 173 -17.71 12.68 -17.64
CA MET A 173 -16.48 11.95 -17.91
C MET A 173 -16.21 11.90 -19.41
N ILE A 174 -14.99 12.25 -19.81
CA ILE A 174 -14.50 12.19 -21.20
C ILE A 174 -13.29 11.27 -21.36
N GLY A 175 -12.78 10.73 -20.24
CA GLY A 175 -11.67 9.80 -20.23
C GLY A 175 -11.20 9.51 -18.81
N ALA A 176 -10.12 8.71 -18.72
CA ALA A 176 -9.38 8.50 -17.49
C ALA A 176 -7.89 8.69 -17.76
N THR A 177 -7.16 9.20 -16.78
CA THR A 177 -5.71 9.36 -16.83
C THR A 177 -5.11 8.88 -15.52
N GLY A 178 -3.81 8.60 -15.53
CA GLY A 178 -3.17 8.13 -14.34
C GLY A 178 -1.69 7.83 -14.50
N VAL A 179 -1.12 7.37 -13.40
CA VAL A 179 0.27 6.92 -13.31
C VAL A 179 0.32 5.51 -12.75
N GLY A 180 1.29 4.74 -13.23
CA GLY A 180 1.62 3.43 -12.69
C GLY A 180 2.95 3.48 -11.95
N LEU A 181 3.02 2.77 -10.82
CA LEU A 181 4.21 2.57 -10.02
C LEU A 181 4.56 1.08 -10.01
N LYS A 182 5.84 0.74 -10.21
CA LYS A 182 6.28 -0.64 -10.03
C LYS A 182 6.12 -1.04 -8.56
N THR A 183 5.54 -2.20 -8.32
CA THR A 183 5.48 -2.77 -6.97
C THR A 183 6.85 -3.15 -6.42
N SER A 184 7.93 -3.14 -7.21
CA SER A 184 9.30 -3.28 -6.69
C SER A 184 9.60 -2.21 -5.64
N TYR A 185 9.16 -0.96 -5.85
CA TYR A 185 9.27 0.11 -4.87
C TYR A 185 8.50 -0.21 -3.58
N ILE A 186 7.30 -0.76 -3.72
CA ILE A 186 6.49 -1.21 -2.59
C ILE A 186 7.15 -2.38 -1.88
N ASN A 187 7.73 -3.34 -2.61
CA ASN A 187 8.42 -4.49 -2.04
C ASN A 187 9.69 -4.05 -1.28
N ASP A 188 10.44 -3.08 -1.79
CA ASP A 188 11.60 -2.52 -1.09
C ASP A 188 11.19 -1.77 0.18
N MET A 189 10.09 -1.01 0.13
CA MET A 189 9.49 -0.38 1.31
C MET A 189 9.03 -1.43 2.34
N LEU A 190 8.31 -2.47 1.91
CA LEU A 190 7.89 -3.59 2.77
C LEU A 190 9.08 -4.33 3.39
N LYS A 191 10.15 -4.51 2.59
CA LYS A 191 11.40 -5.11 3.04
C LYS A 191 12.10 -4.25 4.09
N ASP A 192 12.17 -2.93 3.90
CA ASP A 192 12.71 -2.00 4.91
C ASP A 192 11.90 -2.08 6.20
N PHE A 193 10.56 -2.17 6.11
CA PHE A 193 9.73 -2.33 7.30
C PHE A 193 10.05 -3.61 8.08
N ARG A 194 10.23 -4.74 7.39
CA ARG A 194 10.65 -5.98 8.06
C ARG A 194 12.05 -5.85 8.66
N GLN A 195 13.01 -5.31 7.92
CA GLN A 195 14.39 -5.26 8.39
C GLN A 195 14.58 -4.30 9.56
N ARG A 196 13.98 -3.11 9.47
CA ARG A 196 14.14 -2.04 10.46
C ARG A 196 13.24 -2.22 11.68
N TYR A 197 12.00 -2.66 11.46
CA TYR A 197 10.99 -2.70 12.51
C TYR A 197 10.51 -4.11 12.88
N GLN A 198 11.01 -5.15 12.20
CA GLN A 198 10.62 -6.55 12.42
C GLN A 198 9.12 -6.82 12.19
N PHE A 199 8.45 -5.97 11.42
CA PHE A 199 7.04 -6.17 11.02
C PHE A 199 6.90 -6.74 9.62
N SER A 200 5.97 -7.67 9.45
CA SER A 200 5.52 -8.11 8.12
C SER A 200 4.23 -7.37 7.78
N VAL A 201 4.28 -6.55 6.74
CA VAL A 201 3.14 -5.75 6.29
C VAL A 201 2.50 -6.41 5.07
N TYR A 202 1.18 -6.51 5.08
CA TYR A 202 0.37 -7.12 4.02
C TYR A 202 -0.75 -6.15 3.65
N PHE A 203 -1.01 -6.02 2.36
CA PHE A 203 -2.21 -5.34 1.87
C PHE A 203 -3.26 -6.39 1.56
N VAL A 204 -4.48 -6.16 2.03
CA VAL A 204 -5.61 -7.06 1.83
C VAL A 204 -6.75 -6.32 1.14
N ASP A 205 -7.52 -7.04 0.33
CA ASP A 205 -8.78 -6.52 -0.17
C ASP A 205 -9.89 -6.59 0.90
N ALA A 206 -11.07 -6.05 0.58
CA ALA A 206 -12.22 -6.07 1.48
C ALA A 206 -12.70 -7.49 1.85
N ASN A 207 -12.28 -8.53 1.11
CA ASN A 207 -12.59 -9.93 1.38
C ASN A 207 -11.49 -10.64 2.18
N GLY A 208 -10.45 -9.91 2.60
CA GLY A 208 -9.32 -10.44 3.36
C GLY A 208 -8.27 -11.18 2.52
N LYS A 209 -8.36 -11.14 1.19
CA LYS A 209 -7.35 -11.74 0.31
C LYS A 209 -6.12 -10.84 0.24
N VAL A 210 -4.94 -11.42 0.37
CA VAL A 210 -3.68 -10.67 0.29
C VAL A 210 -3.41 -10.27 -1.17
N VAL A 211 -3.36 -8.96 -1.42
CA VAL A 211 -3.09 -8.36 -2.74
C VAL A 211 -1.63 -7.94 -2.91
N ILE A 212 -0.97 -7.48 -1.84
CA ILE A 212 0.46 -7.20 -1.83
C ILE A 212 1.09 -7.83 -0.59
N ALA A 213 2.18 -8.57 -0.82
CA ALA A 213 3.06 -9.10 0.21
C ALA A 213 4.51 -9.02 -0.27
N GLU A 214 5.46 -9.01 0.67
CA GLU A 214 6.87 -9.11 0.33
C GLU A 214 7.14 -10.44 -0.40
N GLN A 215 7.77 -10.38 -1.58
CA GLN A 215 7.93 -11.55 -2.47
C GLN A 215 8.74 -12.70 -1.83
N ASN A 216 9.58 -12.40 -0.84
CA ASN A 216 10.50 -13.34 -0.18
C ASN A 216 10.01 -13.85 1.19
N VAL A 217 8.77 -13.53 1.60
CA VAL A 217 8.18 -13.99 2.86
C VAL A 217 7.08 -15.02 2.56
N LYS A 218 6.86 -15.95 3.49
CA LYS A 218 5.87 -17.03 3.40
C LYS A 218 4.53 -16.43 2.93
N LYS A 219 4.03 -16.87 1.76
CA LYS A 219 2.81 -16.34 1.13
C LYS A 219 1.58 -16.62 1.99
N LEU A 220 1.23 -15.68 2.86
CA LEU A 220 -0.12 -15.59 3.38
C LEU A 220 -1.03 -15.31 2.17
N LYS A 221 -2.02 -16.17 1.92
CA LYS A 221 -2.94 -15.99 0.79
C LYS A 221 -4.22 -15.29 1.23
N ASN A 222 -4.66 -15.58 2.45
CA ASN A 222 -5.82 -14.94 3.05
C ASN A 222 -5.54 -14.65 4.54
N LEU A 223 -6.11 -13.56 5.06
CA LEU A 223 -6.11 -13.24 6.48
C LEU A 223 -6.74 -14.35 7.35
N SER A 224 -7.68 -15.12 6.79
CA SER A 224 -8.26 -16.30 7.44
C SER A 224 -7.24 -17.40 7.75
N ASP A 225 -6.08 -17.38 7.08
CA ASP A 225 -4.98 -18.32 7.36
C ASP A 225 -4.31 -18.04 8.72
N ILE A 226 -4.60 -16.89 9.35
CA ILE A 226 -4.14 -16.51 10.69
C ILE A 226 -5.35 -16.59 11.65
N PRO A 227 -5.40 -17.59 12.55
CA PRO A 227 -6.53 -17.81 13.44
C PRO A 227 -6.88 -16.59 14.32
N GLU A 228 -5.88 -15.81 14.75
CA GLU A 228 -6.11 -14.62 15.57
C GLU A 228 -6.70 -13.42 14.80
N LEU A 229 -6.52 -13.37 13.47
CA LEU A 229 -6.99 -12.27 12.62
C LEU A 229 -8.29 -12.58 11.87
N ALA A 230 -8.66 -13.86 11.75
CA ALA A 230 -9.89 -14.31 11.10
C ALA A 230 -11.17 -13.66 11.69
N ASN A 231 -11.15 -13.34 13.00
CA ASN A 231 -12.28 -12.73 13.70
C ASN A 231 -12.42 -11.21 13.49
N GLN A 232 -11.48 -10.55 12.79
CA GLN A 232 -11.58 -9.11 12.50
C GLN A 232 -12.20 -8.79 11.14
N LEU A 233 -12.54 -9.82 10.34
CA LEU A 233 -13.14 -9.71 9.01
C LEU A 233 -14.68 -9.74 9.02
N SER A 234 -15.31 -9.71 10.20
CA SER A 234 -16.78 -9.75 10.37
C SER A 234 -17.38 -8.38 10.62
#